data_AF-A0A5D4H7C0-F1
#
_entry.id   AF-A0A5D4H7C0-F1
#
_cell.length_a   1.000
_cell.length_b   1.000
_cell.length_c   1.000
_cell.angle_alpha   90.00
_cell.angle_beta   90.00
_cell.angle_gamma   90.00
#
_symmetry.space_group_name_H-M   'P 1'
#
loop_
_entity.id
_entity.type
_entity.pdbx_description
1 polymer ?
#
loop_
_entity_poly.entity_id
_entity_poly.type
_entity_poly.pdbx_seq_one_letter_code
_entity_poly.pdbx_strand_id
1 'polypeptide(L)'
;MAIKFKALIGFTRMKDDELMVTGATIIGAMTDNVHFEQPTPELATVQGLLDDFSAKLTAARRRGSPEETALKNESRLPLEAALRQLAYYVNGVAEGHLSTLLSSGFPTNGANGSVQSPLKVEGVKLSDGRQSGQVRVDFDKQRNVLMYEYQYRLQGENEWSERFATSSSRANIIAPLTAAERYEVRVRALNTQGTGDWSDNATMVVR
;
A
#
# COMPACT_ATOMS: atom_id res chain seq x y z
N MET A 1 18.42 -5.49 1.86
CA MET A 1 17.93 -5.28 3.24
C MET A 1 16.70 -6.16 3.40
N ALA A 2 16.73 -7.19 4.26
CA ALA A 2 15.61 -8.13 4.38
C ALA A 2 14.36 -7.40 4.90
N ILE A 3 13.22 -7.63 4.28
CA ILE A 3 11.93 -7.07 4.72
C ILE A 3 11.64 -7.68 6.09
N LYS A 4 11.64 -6.87 7.16
CA LYS A 4 11.20 -7.31 8.49
C LYS A 4 9.68 -7.22 8.56
N PHE A 5 9.03 -8.37 8.73
CA PHE A 5 7.59 -8.43 8.94
C PHE A 5 7.22 -7.86 10.30
N LYS A 6 6.13 -7.09 10.34
CA LYS A 6 5.62 -6.49 11.57
C LYS A 6 4.10 -6.58 11.60
N ALA A 7 3.55 -6.84 12.78
CA ALA A 7 2.13 -6.68 13.07
C ALA A 7 1.76 -5.20 12.93
N LEU A 8 0.63 -4.92 12.29
CA LEU A 8 0.09 -3.58 12.16
C LEU A 8 -0.39 -3.07 13.53
N ILE A 9 -0.02 -1.83 13.83
CA ILE A 9 -0.34 -1.14 15.09
C ILE A 9 -1.45 -0.08 14.93
N GLY A 10 -1.90 0.15 13.69
CA GLY A 10 -2.81 1.21 13.31
C GLY A 10 -4.22 0.69 13.03
N PHE A 11 -5.11 0.83 14.01
CA PHE A 11 -6.51 0.37 13.94
C PHE A 11 -7.50 1.49 13.59
N THR A 12 -7.08 2.75 13.63
CA THR A 12 -7.93 3.94 13.52
C THR A 12 -8.65 4.08 12.16
N ARG A 13 -8.11 3.48 11.09
CA ARG A 13 -8.73 3.49 9.75
C ARG A 13 -9.65 2.29 9.49
N MET A 14 -9.68 1.31 10.39
CA MET A 14 -10.50 0.10 10.23
C MET A 14 -11.95 0.41 10.57
N LYS A 15 -12.89 -0.16 9.80
CA LYS A 15 -14.33 -0.02 10.08
C LYS A 15 -14.69 -0.70 11.40
N ASP A 16 -15.80 -0.33 12.02
CA ASP A 16 -16.22 -0.89 13.32
C ASP A 16 -16.39 -2.42 13.29
N ASP A 17 -17.03 -2.98 12.25
CA ASP A 17 -17.15 -4.44 12.06
C ASP A 17 -15.79 -5.11 11.85
N GLU A 18 -14.92 -4.46 11.09
CA GLU A 18 -13.59 -4.98 10.77
C GLU A 18 -12.71 -5.01 12.01
N LEU A 19 -12.79 -3.97 12.85
CA LEU A 19 -12.10 -3.92 14.15
C LEU A 19 -12.57 -5.03 15.08
N MET A 20 -13.88 -5.27 15.14
CA MET A 20 -14.47 -6.33 15.97
C MET A 20 -13.99 -7.72 15.54
N VAL A 21 -14.08 -8.02 14.24
CA VAL A 21 -13.61 -9.31 13.68
C VAL A 21 -12.11 -9.50 13.90
N THR A 22 -11.34 -8.44 13.70
CA THR A 22 -9.88 -8.47 13.90
C THR A 22 -9.54 -8.73 15.37
N GLY A 23 -10.21 -8.04 16.31
CA GLY A 23 -10.03 -8.27 17.75
C GLY A 23 -10.34 -9.72 18.14
N ALA A 24 -11.48 -10.26 17.70
CA ALA A 24 -11.86 -11.65 17.97
C ALA A 24 -10.85 -12.65 17.39
N THR A 25 -10.36 -12.39 16.18
CA THR A 25 -9.35 -13.24 15.51
C THR A 25 -8.03 -13.25 16.29
N ILE A 26 -7.57 -12.08 16.73
CA ILE A 26 -6.34 -11.95 17.53
C ILE A 26 -6.47 -12.71 18.85
N ILE A 27 -7.57 -12.53 19.58
CA ILE A 27 -7.78 -13.22 20.85
C ILE A 27 -7.80 -14.75 20.64
N GLY A 28 -8.53 -15.23 19.62
CA GLY A 28 -8.59 -16.65 19.30
C GLY A 28 -7.24 -17.23 18.90
N ALA A 29 -6.43 -16.49 18.14
CA ALA A 29 -5.11 -16.93 17.68
C ALA A 29 -4.03 -16.88 18.78
N MET A 30 -4.18 -16.00 19.78
CA MET A 30 -3.24 -15.87 20.90
C MET A 30 -3.61 -16.76 22.09
N THR A 31 -4.84 -17.28 22.15
CA THR A 31 -5.24 -18.28 23.15
C THR A 31 -4.46 -19.57 22.91
N ASP A 32 -3.82 -20.10 23.97
CA ASP A 32 -2.98 -21.31 23.93
C ASP A 32 -1.80 -21.26 22.94
N ASN A 33 -1.34 -20.06 22.59
CA ASN A 33 -0.23 -19.90 21.66
C ASN A 33 1.14 -20.04 22.35
N VAL A 34 1.89 -21.07 21.97
CA VAL A 34 3.23 -21.39 22.50
C VAL A 34 4.24 -20.26 22.29
N HIS A 35 4.04 -19.40 21.30
CA HIS A 35 4.94 -18.28 21.04
C HIS A 35 4.63 -17.04 21.90
N PHE A 36 3.43 -16.95 22.49
CA PHE A 36 2.96 -15.75 23.21
C PHE A 36 2.42 -16.13 24.58
N GLU A 37 3.28 -16.69 25.43
CA GLU A 37 2.91 -17.22 26.75
C GLU A 37 2.46 -16.14 27.75
N GLN A 38 2.91 -14.89 27.59
CA GLN A 38 2.61 -13.78 28.49
C GLN A 38 2.20 -12.52 27.72
N PRO A 39 1.02 -12.53 27.09
CA PRO A 39 0.53 -11.39 26.32
C PRO A 39 0.39 -10.17 27.22
N THR A 40 0.96 -9.04 26.78
CA THR A 40 0.85 -7.75 27.45
C THR A 40 0.14 -6.77 26.51
N PRO A 41 -1.06 -6.27 26.84
CA PRO A 41 -1.92 -6.56 27.99
C PRO A 41 -2.51 -7.99 27.96
N GLU A 42 -2.99 -8.45 29.12
CA GLU A 42 -3.61 -9.79 29.27
C GLU A 42 -4.81 -9.95 28.34
N LEU A 43 -4.94 -11.12 27.70
CA LEU A 43 -6.04 -11.40 26.77
C LEU A 43 -7.43 -11.23 27.40
N ALA A 44 -7.58 -11.54 28.70
CA ALA A 44 -8.82 -11.32 29.43
C ALA A 44 -9.23 -9.84 29.47
N THR A 45 -8.26 -8.92 29.57
CA THR A 45 -8.53 -7.47 29.54
C THR A 45 -8.96 -7.04 28.13
N VAL A 46 -8.28 -7.55 27.10
CA VAL A 46 -8.62 -7.25 25.70
C VAL A 46 -10.00 -7.79 25.34
N GLN A 47 -10.35 -9.00 25.81
CA GLN A 47 -11.67 -9.62 25.65
C GLN A 47 -12.76 -8.77 26.28
N GLY A 48 -12.58 -8.29 27.51
CA GLY A 48 -13.56 -7.42 28.17
C GLY A 48 -13.81 -6.10 27.41
N LEU A 49 -12.76 -5.50 26.84
CA LEU A 49 -12.87 -4.31 26.00
C LEU A 49 -13.58 -4.59 24.66
N LEU A 50 -13.33 -5.75 24.07
CA LEU A 50 -14.00 -6.18 22.84
C LEU A 50 -15.49 -6.41 23.08
N ASP A 51 -15.84 -7.05 24.19
CA ASP A 51 -17.23 -7.32 24.59
C ASP A 51 -17.99 -6.01 24.85
N ASP A 52 -17.40 -5.05 25.58
CA ASP A 52 -17.97 -3.72 25.81
C ASP A 52 -18.21 -2.96 24.49
N PHE A 53 -17.22 -2.95 23.60
CA PHE A 53 -17.35 -2.33 22.28
C PHE A 53 -18.45 -3.01 21.45
N SER A 54 -18.54 -4.34 21.46
CA SER A 54 -19.56 -5.09 20.72
C SER A 54 -20.99 -4.80 21.20
N ALA A 55 -21.17 -4.66 22.52
CA ALA A 55 -22.45 -4.34 23.13
C ALA A 55 -22.89 -2.92 22.73
N LYS A 56 -21.99 -1.94 22.83
CA LYS A 56 -22.25 -0.54 22.44
C LYS A 56 -22.47 -0.38 20.94
N LEU A 57 -21.74 -1.13 20.10
CA LEU A 57 -21.96 -1.18 18.66
C LEU A 57 -23.36 -1.70 18.32
N THR A 58 -23.82 -2.74 19.03
CA THR A 58 -25.16 -3.31 18.84
C THR A 58 -26.27 -2.34 19.28
N ALA A 59 -26.08 -1.63 20.39
CA ALA A 59 -27.02 -0.60 20.85
C ALA A 59 -27.14 0.55 19.83
N ALA A 60 -26.00 1.09 19.39
CA ALA A 60 -25.94 2.14 18.38
C ALA A 60 -26.59 1.75 17.03
N ARG A 61 -26.61 0.45 16.68
CA ARG A 61 -27.27 -0.05 15.46
C ARG A 61 -28.79 -0.11 15.54
N ARG A 62 -29.34 -0.36 16.73
CA ARG A 62 -30.78 -0.61 16.89
C ARG A 62 -31.59 0.68 16.98
N ARG A 63 -31.09 1.68 17.72
CA ARG A 63 -31.82 2.94 17.98
C ARG A 63 -30.98 4.21 17.84
N GLY A 64 -29.66 4.07 17.63
CA GLY A 64 -28.76 5.06 17.05
C GLY A 64 -28.90 6.49 17.58
N SER A 65 -29.10 6.67 18.89
CA SER A 65 -29.08 8.02 19.43
C SER A 65 -27.67 8.64 19.30
N PRO A 66 -27.55 9.98 19.26
CA PRO A 66 -26.25 10.64 19.32
C PRO A 66 -25.41 10.20 20.53
N GLU A 67 -26.07 9.92 21.66
CA GLU A 67 -25.44 9.41 22.89
C GLU A 67 -24.89 7.99 22.72
N GLU A 68 -25.66 7.05 22.16
CA GLU A 68 -25.21 5.67 21.91
C GLU A 68 -24.03 5.65 20.93
N THR A 69 -24.05 6.55 19.93
CA THR A 69 -22.95 6.71 18.98
C THR A 69 -21.68 7.24 19.66
N ALA A 70 -21.82 8.20 20.58
CA ALA A 70 -20.71 8.74 21.36
C ALA A 70 -20.10 7.67 22.27
N LEU A 71 -20.92 6.95 23.04
CA LEU A 71 -20.46 5.87 23.94
C LEU A 71 -19.72 4.77 23.19
N LYS A 72 -20.20 4.38 21.99
CA LYS A 72 -19.50 3.42 21.12
C LYS A 72 -18.14 3.97 20.67
N ASN A 73 -18.08 5.22 20.20
CA ASN A 73 -16.82 5.84 19.78
C ASN A 73 -15.83 5.97 20.95
N GLU A 74 -16.31 6.26 22.16
CA GLU A 74 -15.49 6.29 23.38
C GLU A 74 -14.94 4.91 23.73
N SER A 75 -15.75 3.84 23.64
CA SER A 75 -15.29 2.46 23.89
C SER A 75 -14.31 1.92 22.84
N ARG A 76 -14.29 2.52 21.65
CA ARG A 76 -13.34 2.16 20.59
C ARG A 76 -11.90 2.53 20.95
N LEU A 77 -11.71 3.67 21.62
CA LEU A 77 -10.38 4.19 21.98
C LEU A 77 -9.57 3.24 22.88
N PRO A 78 -10.10 2.72 24.01
CA PRO A 78 -9.35 1.78 24.85
C PRO A 78 -9.11 0.44 24.14
N LEU A 79 -10.05 -0.04 23.30
CA LEU A 79 -9.84 -1.25 22.51
C LEU A 79 -8.68 -1.08 21.51
N GLU A 80 -8.64 0.04 20.77
CA GLU A 80 -7.53 0.35 19.87
C GLU A 80 -6.20 0.47 20.61
N ALA A 81 -6.20 1.08 21.80
CA ALA A 81 -5.00 1.21 22.63
C ALA A 81 -4.49 -0.15 23.11
N ALA A 82 -5.39 -1.04 23.56
CA ALA A 82 -5.05 -2.37 24.03
C ALA A 82 -4.52 -3.25 22.88
N LEU A 83 -5.19 -3.26 21.72
CA LEU A 83 -4.72 -3.98 20.53
C LEU A 83 -3.36 -3.45 20.04
N ARG A 84 -3.13 -2.15 20.14
CA ARG A 84 -1.84 -1.54 19.81
C ARG A 84 -0.72 -1.98 20.75
N GLN A 85 -0.98 -2.02 22.06
CA GLN A 85 0.00 -2.53 23.03
C GLN A 85 0.32 -4.00 22.78
N LEU A 86 -0.71 -4.81 22.51
CA LEU A 86 -0.56 -6.22 22.17
C LEU A 86 0.25 -6.42 20.88
N ALA A 87 0.03 -5.58 19.86
CA ALA A 87 0.83 -5.58 18.64
C ALA A 87 2.31 -5.22 18.90
N TYR A 88 2.61 -4.34 19.86
CA TYR A 88 3.99 -4.06 20.26
C TYR A 88 4.65 -5.26 20.92
N TYR A 89 3.94 -5.92 21.83
CA TYR A 89 4.41 -7.16 22.44
C TYR A 89 4.70 -8.24 21.38
N VAL A 90 3.75 -8.49 20.48
CA VAL A 90 3.90 -9.45 19.39
C VAL A 90 5.09 -9.10 18.49
N ASN A 91 5.27 -7.83 18.13
CA ASN A 91 6.42 -7.39 17.34
C ASN A 91 7.76 -7.57 18.06
N GLY A 92 7.77 -7.41 19.39
CA GLY A 92 8.94 -7.65 20.23
C GLY A 92 9.33 -9.11 20.29
N VAL A 93 8.36 -10.02 20.46
CA VAL A 93 8.60 -11.46 20.55
C VAL A 93 8.88 -12.08 19.17
N ALA A 94 8.20 -11.63 18.11
CA ALA A 94 8.36 -12.20 16.78
C ALA A 94 9.68 -11.79 16.11
N GLU A 95 10.29 -10.66 16.49
CA GLU A 95 11.56 -10.12 15.96
C GLU A 95 11.68 -10.04 14.41
N GLY A 96 10.56 -10.13 13.69
CA GLY A 96 10.51 -10.16 12.23
C GLY A 96 10.36 -11.55 11.59
N HIS A 97 10.28 -12.62 12.39
CA HIS A 97 9.95 -13.96 11.94
C HIS A 97 8.46 -14.04 11.54
N LEU A 98 8.20 -14.35 10.27
CA LEU A 98 6.84 -14.34 9.73
C LEU A 98 5.96 -15.44 10.34
N SER A 99 6.49 -16.62 10.60
CA SER A 99 5.73 -17.76 11.14
C SER A 99 5.19 -17.48 12.55
N THR A 100 6.01 -16.92 13.43
CA THR A 100 5.60 -16.51 14.79
C THR A 100 4.68 -15.31 14.75
N LEU A 101 4.88 -14.39 13.79
CA LEU A 101 3.98 -13.26 13.61
C LEU A 101 2.59 -13.69 13.13
N LEU A 102 2.50 -14.60 12.17
CA LEU A 102 1.22 -15.09 11.64
C LEU A 102 0.44 -15.93 12.67
N SER A 103 1.13 -16.59 13.60
CA SER A 103 0.44 -17.32 14.68
C SER A 103 -0.32 -16.39 15.63
N SER A 104 0.04 -15.10 15.71
CA SER A 104 -0.65 -14.11 16.56
C SER A 104 -2.02 -13.65 16.00
N GLY A 105 -2.33 -13.95 14.75
CA GLY A 105 -3.54 -13.47 14.07
C GLY A 105 -3.56 -11.98 13.71
N PHE A 106 -2.49 -11.23 14.02
CA PHE A 106 -2.41 -9.81 13.63
C PHE A 106 -2.31 -9.65 12.11
N PRO A 107 -2.99 -8.65 11.53
CA PRO A 107 -2.71 -8.24 10.16
C PRO A 107 -1.27 -7.73 10.09
N THR A 108 -0.50 -8.22 9.13
CA THR A 108 0.91 -7.87 8.98
C THR A 108 1.07 -6.71 7.99
N ASN A 109 2.20 -6.02 8.04
CA ASN A 109 2.58 -4.98 7.06
C ASN A 109 2.73 -5.48 5.61
N GLY A 110 2.35 -6.74 5.35
CA GLY A 110 2.42 -7.42 4.08
C GLY A 110 3.85 -7.76 3.72
N ALA A 111 4.10 -9.04 3.45
CA ALA A 111 4.81 -9.32 2.22
C ALA A 111 3.81 -8.89 1.16
N ASN A 112 4.00 -7.71 0.55
CA ASN A 112 3.17 -7.34 -0.59
C ASN A 112 3.10 -8.59 -1.48
N GLY A 113 1.89 -9.15 -1.66
CA GLY A 113 1.73 -10.51 -2.15
C GLY A 113 2.59 -10.72 -3.38
N SER A 114 3.54 -11.66 -3.31
CA SER A 114 4.58 -11.93 -4.31
C SER A 114 4.62 -10.88 -5.41
N VAL A 115 5.06 -9.65 -5.10
CA VAL A 115 5.02 -8.60 -6.12
C VAL A 115 6.09 -9.00 -7.11
N GLN A 116 5.71 -9.64 -8.21
CA GLN A 116 6.68 -9.89 -9.25
C GLN A 116 7.14 -8.55 -9.81
N SER A 117 8.26 -8.55 -10.54
CA SER A 117 8.66 -7.37 -11.30
C SER A 117 7.45 -6.83 -12.08
N PRO A 118 7.28 -5.51 -12.17
CA PRO A 118 6.12 -4.93 -12.83
C PRO A 118 5.93 -5.46 -14.24
N LEU A 119 4.68 -5.61 -14.65
CA LEU A 119 4.38 -5.94 -16.04
C LEU A 119 4.81 -4.79 -16.96
N LYS A 120 4.97 -5.12 -18.24
CA LYS A 120 5.19 -4.13 -19.30
C LYS A 120 4.13 -3.02 -19.22
N VAL A 121 4.57 -1.75 -19.30
CA VAL A 121 3.67 -0.60 -19.29
C VAL A 121 2.90 -0.53 -20.61
N GLU A 122 1.59 -0.33 -20.53
CA GLU A 122 0.68 -0.26 -21.68
C GLU A 122 0.14 1.17 -21.89
N GLY A 123 -0.48 1.39 -23.05
CA GLY A 123 -1.22 2.61 -23.33
C GLY A 123 -0.35 3.88 -23.40
N VAL A 124 0.93 3.77 -23.77
CA VAL A 124 1.82 4.92 -23.94
C VAL A 124 1.29 5.81 -25.07
N LYS A 125 0.95 7.05 -24.72
CA LYS A 125 0.41 8.07 -25.61
C LYS A 125 1.30 9.28 -25.57
N LEU A 126 1.64 9.77 -26.76
CA LEU A 126 2.38 11.00 -26.96
C LEU A 126 1.42 12.06 -27.49
N SER A 127 1.50 13.26 -26.94
CA SER A 127 0.78 14.43 -27.42
C SER A 127 1.66 15.66 -27.32
N ASP A 128 1.30 16.74 -28.01
CA ASP A 128 2.04 17.97 -27.93
C ASP A 128 2.01 18.59 -26.52
N GLY A 129 3.15 19.16 -26.11
CA GLY A 129 3.24 19.99 -24.91
C GLY A 129 2.68 21.40 -25.13
N ARG A 130 2.80 22.27 -24.12
CA ARG A 130 2.26 23.64 -24.20
C ARG A 130 3.09 24.55 -25.11
N GLN A 131 4.37 24.27 -25.28
CA GLN A 131 5.31 25.01 -26.11
C GLN A 131 5.85 24.11 -27.24
N SER A 132 6.38 24.72 -28.32
CA SER A 132 7.10 23.97 -29.37
C SER A 132 8.35 23.32 -28.77
N GLY A 133 8.70 22.13 -29.28
CA GLY A 133 9.79 21.31 -28.74
C GLY A 133 9.44 20.60 -27.42
N GLN A 134 8.16 20.52 -27.05
CA GLN A 134 7.69 19.77 -25.89
C GLN A 134 6.79 18.61 -26.31
N VAL A 135 7.06 17.43 -25.75
CA VAL A 135 6.17 16.27 -25.87
C VAL A 135 5.66 15.87 -24.50
N ARG A 136 4.35 15.68 -24.40
CA ARG A 136 3.69 15.11 -23.23
C ARG A 136 3.57 13.60 -23.39
N VAL A 137 3.93 12.89 -22.34
CA VAL A 137 3.86 11.43 -22.23
C VAL A 137 2.86 11.05 -21.15
N ASP A 138 1.81 10.33 -21.58
CA ASP A 138 0.80 9.74 -20.70
C ASP A 138 0.77 8.22 -20.93
N PHE A 139 0.55 7.42 -19.89
CA PHE A 139 0.53 5.94 -19.99
C PHE A 139 -0.35 5.30 -18.91
N ASP A 140 -0.73 4.04 -19.06
CA ASP A 140 -1.66 3.42 -18.11
C ASP A 140 -0.97 3.12 -16.77
N LYS A 141 -1.65 3.48 -15.68
CA LYS A 141 -1.14 3.26 -14.32
C LYS A 141 -1.28 1.79 -13.94
N GLN A 142 -0.24 1.26 -13.33
CA GLN A 142 -0.24 -0.08 -12.75
C GLN A 142 -0.32 0.00 -11.21
N ARG A 143 -0.89 -1.04 -10.59
CA ARG A 143 -0.89 -1.21 -9.13
C ARG A 143 0.48 -1.69 -8.67
N ASN A 144 0.84 -1.39 -7.43
CA ASN A 144 2.10 -1.84 -6.80
C ASN A 144 3.38 -1.37 -7.52
N VAL A 145 3.31 -0.24 -8.24
CA VAL A 145 4.44 0.45 -8.85
C VAL A 145 4.82 1.66 -8.00
N LEU A 146 6.12 1.82 -7.73
CA LEU A 146 6.66 2.96 -6.99
C LEU A 146 6.96 4.14 -7.91
N MET A 147 7.52 3.85 -9.07
CA MET A 147 8.02 4.84 -10.01
C MET A 147 8.03 4.27 -11.42
N TYR A 148 7.97 5.15 -12.41
CA TYR A 148 8.15 4.84 -13.82
C TYR A 148 9.41 5.51 -14.31
N GLU A 149 10.12 4.83 -15.19
CA GLU A 149 11.21 5.41 -15.96
C GLU A 149 10.81 5.51 -17.42
N TYR A 150 11.21 6.58 -18.08
CA TYR A 150 11.04 6.75 -19.51
C TYR A 150 12.32 7.25 -20.16
N GLN A 151 12.50 6.85 -21.41
CA GLN A 151 13.58 7.29 -22.27
C GLN A 151 12.99 7.65 -23.63
N TYR A 152 13.69 8.52 -24.34
CA TYR A 152 13.37 8.86 -25.70
C TYR A 152 14.62 8.78 -26.58
N ARG A 153 14.41 8.74 -27.89
CA ARG A 153 15.47 8.88 -28.89
C ARG A 153 14.90 9.44 -30.18
N LEU A 154 15.77 10.00 -31.01
CA LEU A 154 15.39 10.32 -32.38
C LEU A 154 15.17 9.02 -33.16
N GLN A 155 14.11 8.94 -33.97
CA GLN A 155 13.83 7.75 -34.77
C GLN A 155 14.99 7.49 -35.74
N GLY A 156 15.58 6.29 -35.65
CA GLY A 156 16.74 5.88 -36.44
C GLY A 156 18.07 5.94 -35.69
N GLU A 157 18.11 6.60 -34.52
CA GLU A 157 19.28 6.54 -33.63
C GLU A 157 19.27 5.26 -32.79
N ASN A 158 20.47 4.77 -32.46
CA ASN A 158 20.63 3.58 -31.62
C ASN A 158 20.67 3.90 -30.14
N GLU A 159 21.11 5.09 -29.76
CA GLU A 159 21.26 5.50 -28.38
C GLU A 159 19.96 6.07 -27.82
N TRP A 160 19.63 5.67 -26.60
CA TRP A 160 18.52 6.23 -25.84
C TRP A 160 19.03 7.37 -24.97
N SER A 161 18.19 8.36 -24.72
CA SER A 161 18.43 9.44 -23.77
C SER A 161 18.78 8.91 -22.38
N GLU A 162 19.18 9.82 -21.49
CA GLU A 162 19.16 9.54 -20.06
C GLU A 162 17.77 9.07 -19.58
N ARG A 163 17.75 8.40 -18.43
CA ARG A 163 16.50 7.91 -17.83
C ARG A 163 15.84 9.03 -17.04
N PHE A 164 14.63 9.37 -17.42
CA PHE A 164 13.77 10.25 -16.64
C PHE A 164 12.87 9.41 -15.77
N ALA A 165 12.54 9.90 -14.57
CA ALA A 165 11.75 9.16 -13.59
C ALA A 165 10.55 9.98 -13.10
N THR A 166 9.42 9.31 -12.88
CA THR A 166 8.16 9.94 -12.45
C THR A 166 7.31 8.99 -11.62
N SER A 167 6.57 9.52 -10.64
CA SER A 167 5.53 8.76 -9.93
C SER A 167 4.15 8.89 -10.59
N SER A 168 4.00 9.79 -11.56
CA SER A 168 2.74 10.07 -12.24
C SER A 168 2.68 9.40 -13.61
N SER A 169 1.54 8.77 -13.91
CA SER A 169 1.27 8.23 -15.25
C SER A 169 0.71 9.27 -16.22
N ARG A 170 0.66 10.54 -15.79
CA ARG A 170 0.09 11.65 -16.55
C ARG A 170 0.97 12.89 -16.48
N ALA A 171 0.91 13.70 -17.54
CA ALA A 171 1.51 15.03 -17.62
C ALA A 171 3.04 15.09 -17.56
N ASN A 172 3.73 14.00 -17.93
CA ASN A 172 5.18 14.00 -18.01
C ASN A 172 5.62 14.74 -19.27
N ILE A 173 6.52 15.71 -19.15
CA ILE A 173 6.97 16.52 -20.28
C ILE A 173 8.42 16.17 -20.61
N ILE A 174 8.68 15.88 -21.88
CA ILE A 174 10.02 15.76 -22.45
C ILE A 174 10.30 17.06 -23.20
N ALA A 175 11.36 17.75 -22.77
CA ALA A 175 11.83 19.00 -23.36
C ALA A 175 13.29 19.25 -22.95
N PRO A 176 14.07 19.97 -23.76
CA PRO A 176 13.76 20.46 -25.11
C PRO A 176 13.95 19.38 -26.18
N LEU A 177 13.10 19.37 -27.21
CA LEU A 177 13.21 18.52 -28.41
C LEU A 177 13.24 19.38 -29.68
N THR A 178 13.83 18.85 -30.75
CA THR A 178 13.86 19.52 -32.05
C THR A 178 12.49 19.39 -32.74
N ALA A 179 11.93 20.51 -33.19
CA ALA A 179 10.67 20.52 -33.93
C ALA A 179 10.82 19.87 -35.32
N ALA A 180 9.71 19.34 -35.85
CA ALA A 180 9.62 18.59 -37.10
C ALA A 180 10.42 17.28 -37.17
N GLU A 181 11.01 16.85 -36.04
CA GLU A 181 11.68 15.55 -35.91
C GLU A 181 10.77 14.51 -35.26
N ARG A 182 11.00 13.23 -35.60
CA ARG A 182 10.22 12.12 -35.06
C ARG A 182 10.98 11.41 -33.95
N TYR A 183 10.38 11.36 -32.78
CA TYR A 183 10.95 10.71 -31.61
C TYR A 183 10.23 9.42 -31.26
N GLU A 184 10.99 8.47 -30.73
CA GLU A 184 10.48 7.26 -30.10
C GLU A 184 10.60 7.38 -28.59
N VAL A 185 9.57 6.98 -27.86
CA VAL A 185 9.52 7.01 -26.40
C VAL A 185 9.14 5.62 -25.90
N ARG A 186 9.82 5.16 -24.85
CA ARG A 186 9.47 3.94 -24.12
C ARG A 186 9.42 4.19 -22.63
N VAL A 187 8.56 3.46 -21.93
CA VAL A 187 8.31 3.59 -20.49
C VAL A 187 8.43 2.23 -19.83
N ARG A 188 8.97 2.15 -18.62
CA ARG A 188 8.94 0.94 -17.78
C ARG A 188 8.54 1.28 -16.36
N ALA A 189 8.01 0.29 -15.64
CA ALA A 189 7.63 0.42 -14.25
C ALA A 189 8.69 -0.17 -13.31
N LEU A 190 8.79 0.38 -12.10
CA LEU A 190 9.71 -0.04 -11.06
C LEU A 190 8.96 -0.24 -9.74
N ASN A 191 9.28 -1.32 -9.03
CA ASN A 191 8.79 -1.57 -7.68
C ASN A 191 9.92 -2.04 -6.76
N THR A 192 9.58 -2.46 -5.54
CA THR A 192 10.56 -2.94 -4.55
C THR A 192 11.27 -4.24 -4.94
N GLN A 193 10.75 -4.98 -5.92
CA GLN A 193 11.24 -6.29 -6.35
C GLN A 193 12.08 -6.21 -7.63
N GLY A 194 11.88 -5.18 -8.45
CA GLY A 194 12.74 -4.90 -9.58
C GLY A 194 12.12 -3.97 -10.61
N THR A 195 12.73 -3.97 -11.80
CA THR A 195 12.26 -3.24 -12.97
C THR A 195 11.47 -4.17 -13.89
N GLY A 196 10.36 -3.67 -14.42
CA GLY A 196 9.61 -4.33 -15.47
C GLY A 196 10.27 -4.12 -16.84
N ASP A 197 9.76 -4.85 -17.83
CA ASP A 197 10.14 -4.68 -19.22
C ASP A 197 9.70 -3.32 -19.77
N TRP A 198 10.42 -2.85 -20.79
CA TRP A 198 10.04 -1.64 -21.52
C TRP A 198 8.74 -1.84 -22.30
N SER A 199 7.91 -0.79 -22.32
CA SER A 199 6.71 -0.70 -23.15
C SER A 199 7.04 -0.86 -24.64
N ASP A 200 5.99 -1.02 -25.46
CA ASP A 200 6.14 -0.78 -26.89
C ASP A 200 6.55 0.68 -27.12
N ASN A 201 7.35 0.90 -28.15
CA ASN A 201 7.80 2.24 -28.51
C ASN A 201 6.60 3.03 -29.04
N ALA A 202 6.29 4.16 -28.42
CA ALA A 202 5.39 5.15 -28.96
C ALA A 202 6.17 6.15 -29.80
N THR A 203 5.64 6.56 -30.95
CA THR A 203 6.33 7.50 -31.86
C THR A 203 5.47 8.71 -32.16
N MET A 204 6.08 9.89 -32.21
CA MET A 204 5.40 11.14 -32.57
C MET A 204 6.36 12.10 -33.27
N VAL A 205 5.83 12.89 -34.21
CA VAL A 205 6.55 14.05 -34.79
C VAL A 205 6.32 15.26 -33.89
N VAL A 206 7.39 15.91 -33.48
CA VAL A 206 7.36 17.07 -32.57
C VAL A 206 6.99 18.32 -33.36
N ARG A 207 6.13 19.17 -32.78
CA ARG A 207 5.82 20.50 -33.32
C ARG A 207 6.73 21.61 -32.77
#